data_AF-A0AAE1YZY8-F1
#
_entry.id   AF-A0AAE1YZY8-F1
#
_cell.length_a   1.000
_cell.length_b   1.000
_cell.length_c   1.000
_cell.angle_alpha   90.00
_cell.angle_beta   90.00
_cell.angle_gamma   90.00
#
_symmetry.space_group_name_H-M   'P 1'
#
loop_
_entity.id
_entity.type
_entity.pdbx_description
1 polymer ?
#
loop_
_entity_poly.entity_id
_entity_poly.type
_entity_poly.pdbx_seq_one_letter_code
_entity_poly.pdbx_strand_id
1 'polypeptide(L)'
;MVAWNWSFPTASVGMLRLSDILRRLKQMLKHWNLTVFGDIFASLKQEEESMAAAEPYFDADPTIANLTDLNRRANGCSRGTETPGWLTLWFRRNAPGLLLP
;
A
#
# COMPACT_ATOMS: atom_id res chain seq x y z
N MET A 1 17.66 11.50 7.46
CA MET A 1 17.53 10.66 6.24
C MET A 1 18.03 11.38 5.00
N VAL A 2 17.38 12.49 4.59
CA VAL A 2 17.73 13.25 3.38
C VAL A 2 19.16 13.81 3.47
N ALA A 3 19.48 14.58 4.52
CA ALA A 3 20.80 15.19 4.72
C ALA A 3 21.95 14.16 4.66
N TRP A 4 21.78 13.02 5.34
CA TRP A 4 22.75 11.92 5.31
C TRP A 4 22.96 11.35 3.89
N ASN A 5 21.89 11.14 3.13
CA ASN A 5 21.98 10.61 1.76
C ASN A 5 22.70 11.57 0.79
N TRP A 6 22.56 12.88 0.99
CA TRP A 6 23.26 13.91 0.21
C TRP A 6 24.76 13.96 0.51
N SER A 7 25.15 13.72 1.77
CA SER A 7 26.54 13.68 2.21
C SER A 7 27.24 12.34 1.90
N PHE A 8 26.49 11.31 1.50
CA PHE A 8 27.06 9.99 1.27
C PHE A 8 27.98 9.97 0.03
N PRO A 9 29.25 9.55 0.19
CA PRO A 9 30.20 9.53 -0.92
C PRO A 9 29.72 8.61 -2.04
N THR A 10 29.92 9.05 -3.28
CA THR A 10 29.51 8.30 -4.47
C THR A 10 30.66 8.36 -5.48
N ALA A 11 30.98 7.24 -6.12
CA ALA A 11 32.09 7.15 -7.07
C ALA A 11 31.81 7.87 -8.41
N SER A 12 30.54 8.15 -8.71
CA SER A 12 30.11 8.83 -9.93
C SER A 12 30.32 10.36 -9.85
N VAL A 13 30.46 10.99 -11.02
CA VAL A 13 30.77 12.42 -11.16
C VAL A 13 29.67 13.12 -11.97
N GLY A 14 29.54 14.45 -11.80
CA GLY A 14 28.59 15.27 -12.56
C GLY A 14 27.13 14.84 -12.35
N MET A 15 26.36 14.76 -13.43
CA MET A 15 24.95 14.35 -13.38
C MET A 15 24.75 12.90 -12.93
N LEU A 16 25.72 12.00 -13.15
CA LEU A 16 25.62 10.62 -12.68
C LEU A 16 25.61 10.57 -11.16
N ARG A 17 26.42 11.41 -10.50
CA ARG A 17 26.39 11.57 -9.04
C ARG A 17 25.02 11.95 -8.53
N LEU A 18 24.38 12.94 -9.17
CA LEU A 18 23.03 13.35 -8.82
C LEU A 18 22.02 12.20 -9.00
N SER A 19 22.11 11.47 -10.12
CA SER A 19 21.23 10.35 -10.39
C SER A 19 21.32 9.25 -9.32
N ASP A 20 22.52 8.97 -8.81
CA ASP A 20 22.73 7.96 -7.76
C ASP A 20 22.23 8.42 -6.40
N ILE A 21 22.42 9.70 -6.07
CA ILE A 21 21.85 10.31 -4.85
C ILE A 21 20.32 10.19 -4.88
N LEU A 22 19.68 10.53 -6.00
CA LEU A 22 18.22 10.45 -6.15
C LEU A 22 17.72 9.01 -6.10
N ARG A 23 18.45 8.07 -6.70
CA ARG A 23 18.13 6.65 -6.68
C ARG A 23 18.12 6.09 -5.26
N ARG A 24 19.17 6.37 -4.48
CA ARG A 24 19.22 5.98 -3.06
C ARG A 24 18.10 6.63 -2.26
N LEU A 25 17.86 7.92 -2.46
CA LEU A 25 16.80 8.64 -1.75
C LEU A 25 15.44 7.99 -2.01
N LYS A 26 15.16 7.60 -3.25
CA LYS A 26 13.95 6.87 -3.63
C LYS A 26 13.83 5.53 -2.90
N GLN A 27 14.91 4.76 -2.80
CA GLN A 27 14.91 3.48 -2.06
C GLN A 27 14.65 3.68 -0.58
N MET A 28 15.34 4.65 0.03
CA MET A 28 15.15 5.02 1.43
C MET A 28 13.69 5.41 1.70
N LEU A 29 13.11 6.27 0.86
CA LEU A 29 11.72 6.71 1.01
C LEU A 29 10.73 5.55 0.86
N LYS A 30 10.98 4.61 -0.07
CA LYS A 30 10.18 3.38 -0.19
C LYS A 30 10.24 2.54 1.08
N HIS A 31 11.44 2.34 1.62
CA HIS A 31 11.61 1.56 2.85
C HIS A 31 10.93 2.25 4.05
N TRP A 32 11.08 3.57 4.18
CA TRP A 32 10.40 4.33 5.22
C TRP A 32 8.88 4.24 5.10
N ASN A 33 8.34 4.37 3.89
CA ASN A 33 6.92 4.22 3.63
C ASN A 33 6.41 2.83 4.09
N LEU A 34 7.09 1.77 3.67
CA LEU A 34 6.76 0.39 4.09
C LEU A 34 6.91 0.19 5.60
N THR A 35 7.87 0.85 6.26
CA THR A 35 8.07 0.69 7.71
C THR A 35 7.01 1.43 8.52
N VAL A 36 6.57 2.60 8.06
CA VAL A 36 5.60 3.44 8.78
C VAL A 36 4.16 3.02 8.49
N PHE A 37 3.83 2.75 7.23
CA PHE A 37 2.47 2.45 6.80
C PHE A 37 2.23 0.96 6.53
N GLY A 38 3.28 0.14 6.49
CA GLY A 38 3.17 -1.25 6.05
C GLY A 38 2.92 -1.37 4.55
N ASP A 39 2.60 -2.59 4.12
CA ASP A 39 2.02 -2.81 2.81
C ASP A 39 0.50 -2.65 2.91
N ILE A 40 0.03 -1.43 2.68
CA ILE A 40 -1.40 -1.09 2.73
C ILE A 40 -2.19 -2.00 1.78
N PHE A 41 -1.63 -2.36 0.62
CA PHE A 41 -2.31 -3.23 -0.34
C PHE A 41 -2.38 -4.68 0.13
N ALA A 42 -1.35 -5.17 0.82
CA ALA A 42 -1.42 -6.48 1.46
C ALA A 42 -2.48 -6.49 2.57
N SER A 43 -2.58 -5.44 3.37
CA SER A 43 -3.61 -5.31 4.41
C SER A 43 -5.02 -5.27 3.80
N LEU A 44 -5.22 -4.50 2.72
CA LEU A 44 -6.50 -4.44 2.00
C LEU A 44 -6.88 -5.80 1.41
N LYS A 45 -5.93 -6.48 0.77
CA LYS A 45 -6.16 -7.81 0.20
C LYS A 45 -6.49 -8.84 1.28
N GLN A 46 -5.83 -8.78 2.43
CA GLN A 46 -6.13 -9.65 3.57
C GLN A 46 -7.53 -9.38 4.13
N GLU A 47 -7.95 -8.12 4.18
CA GLU A 47 -9.32 -7.76 4.59
C GLU A 47 -10.36 -8.26 3.57
N GLU A 48 -10.11 -8.12 2.27
CA GLU A 48 -10.97 -8.67 1.20
C GLU A 48 -11.09 -10.20 1.28
N GLU A 49 -9.97 -10.91 1.42
CA GLU A 49 -9.94 -12.38 1.59
C GLU A 49 -10.69 -12.80 2.87
N SER A 50 -10.56 -12.04 3.96
CA SER A 50 -11.27 -12.30 5.20
C SER A 50 -12.79 -12.10 5.08
N MET A 51 -13.24 -11.20 4.19
CA MET A 51 -14.64 -10.96 3.91
C MET A 51 -15.23 -12.08 3.04
N ALA A 52 -14.53 -12.44 1.96
CA ALA A 52 -14.89 -13.57 1.11
C ALA A 52 -14.97 -14.89 1.88
N ALA A 53 -14.14 -15.06 2.92
CA ALA A 53 -14.22 -16.20 3.82
C ALA A 53 -15.42 -16.15 4.78
N ALA A 54 -15.96 -14.97 5.13
CA ALA A 54 -17.07 -14.81 6.07
C ALA A 54 -18.46 -14.96 5.43
N GLU A 55 -18.58 -14.60 4.15
CA GLU A 55 -19.80 -14.75 3.34
C GLU A 55 -20.41 -16.17 3.40
N PRO A 56 -19.66 -17.27 3.16
CA PRO A 56 -20.22 -18.62 3.18
C PRO A 56 -20.67 -19.07 4.59
N TYR A 57 -20.09 -18.53 5.67
CA TYR A 57 -20.55 -18.85 7.03
C TYR A 57 -21.87 -18.18 7.35
N PHE A 58 -22.11 -16.98 6.82
CA PHE A 58 -23.39 -16.30 6.94
C PHE A 58 -24.46 -16.95 6.06
N ASP A 59 -24.12 -17.34 4.83
CA ASP A 59 -25.03 -18.06 3.94
C ASP A 59 -25.45 -19.42 4.52
N ALA A 60 -24.55 -20.09 5.25
CA ALA A 60 -24.84 -21.34 5.94
C ALA A 60 -25.66 -21.18 7.23
N ASP A 61 -25.44 -20.10 7.99
CA ASP A 61 -26.17 -19.80 9.23
C ASP A 61 -26.39 -18.28 9.40
N PRO A 62 -27.58 -17.76 9.04
CA PRO A 62 -27.90 -16.34 9.11
C PRO A 62 -28.25 -15.89 10.54
N THR A 63 -27.36 -16.15 11.49
CA THR A 63 -27.48 -15.70 12.88
C THR A 63 -27.03 -14.23 13.02
N ILE A 64 -27.61 -13.50 13.97
CA ILE A 64 -27.27 -12.08 14.26
C ILE A 64 -25.77 -11.90 14.51
N ALA A 65 -25.12 -12.86 15.17
CA ALA A 65 -23.67 -12.84 15.39
C ALA A 65 -22.87 -12.82 14.06
N ASN A 66 -23.23 -13.68 13.10
CA ASN A 66 -22.57 -13.75 11.79
C ASN A 66 -22.84 -12.48 10.97
N LEU A 67 -24.05 -11.92 11.07
CA LEU A 67 -24.42 -10.62 10.47
C LEU A 67 -23.61 -9.46 11.04
N THR A 68 -23.40 -9.41 12.36
CA THR A 68 -22.57 -8.39 13.01
C THR A 68 -21.09 -8.53 12.65
N ASP A 69 -20.61 -9.75 12.45
CA ASP A 69 -19.23 -10.01 12.04
C ASP A 69 -18.99 -9.62 10.58
N LEU A 70 -19.92 -9.95 9.67
CA LEU A 70 -19.90 -9.48 8.27
C LEU A 70 -19.93 -7.95 8.19
N ASN A 71 -20.85 -7.29 8.91
CA ASN A 71 -20.93 -5.84 8.92
C ASN A 71 -19.65 -5.18 9.49
N ARG A 72 -19.02 -5.79 10.49
CA ARG A 72 -17.74 -5.28 11.03
C ARG A 72 -16.64 -5.33 9.98
N ARG A 73 -16.54 -6.43 9.22
CA ARG A 73 -15.56 -6.62 8.14
C ARG A 73 -15.84 -5.68 6.96
N ALA A 74 -17.10 -5.53 6.56
CA ALA A 74 -17.52 -4.62 5.48
C ALA A 74 -17.20 -3.13 5.77
N ASN A 75 -17.35 -2.70 7.03
CA ASN A 75 -16.98 -1.34 7.47
C ASN A 75 -15.46 -1.08 7.55
N GLY A 76 -14.66 -2.14 7.59
CA GLY A 76 -13.19 -2.07 7.44
C GLY A 76 -12.79 -1.86 5.98
N CYS A 77 -13.30 -2.72 5.10
CA CYS A 77 -13.06 -2.68 3.65
C CYS A 77 -13.44 -1.33 3.03
N SER A 78 -14.60 -0.76 3.38
CA SER A 78 -15.06 0.54 2.87
C SER A 78 -14.21 1.75 3.29
N ARG A 79 -13.42 1.64 4.37
CA ARG A 79 -12.44 2.67 4.77
C ARG A 79 -11.15 2.60 3.95
N GLY A 80 -10.88 1.46 3.32
CA GLY A 80 -9.71 1.21 2.49
C GLY A 80 -9.88 1.55 1.01
N THR A 81 -11.11 1.64 0.52
CA THR A 81 -11.44 1.85 -0.89
C THR A 81 -11.44 3.31 -1.34
N GLU A 82 -11.36 4.27 -0.42
CA GLU A 82 -11.14 5.68 -0.76
C GLU A 82 -9.68 5.88 -1.18
N THR A 83 -9.32 5.44 -2.39
CA THR A 83 -8.01 5.73 -2.97
C THR A 83 -7.98 7.23 -3.26
N PRO A 84 -7.17 8.05 -2.57
CA PRO A 84 -7.10 9.47 -2.86
C PRO A 84 -6.64 9.65 -4.31
N GLY A 85 -7.30 10.50 -5.09
CA GLY A 85 -7.01 10.61 -6.54
C GLY A 85 -5.53 10.89 -6.88
N TRP A 86 -4.77 11.47 -5.96
CA TRP A 86 -3.32 11.68 -6.10
C TRP A 86 -2.51 10.36 -6.05
N LEU A 87 -2.98 9.36 -5.31
CA LEU A 87 -2.38 8.02 -5.19
C LEU A 87 -2.61 7.21 -6.47
N THR A 88 -3.82 7.26 -7.04
CA THR A 88 -4.15 6.67 -8.34
C THR A 88 -3.30 7.26 -9.46
N LEU A 89 -3.11 8.59 -9.46
CA LEU A 89 -2.22 9.28 -10.39
C LEU A 89 -0.75 8.87 -10.22
N TRP A 90 -0.30 8.66 -8.98
CA TRP A 90 1.06 8.23 -8.69
C TRP A 90 1.33 6.80 -9.21
N PHE A 91 0.40 5.87 -8.99
CA PHE A 91 0.50 4.49 -9.49
C PHE A 91 0.43 4.41 -11.02
N ARG A 92 -0.49 5.15 -11.65
CA ARG A 92 -0.56 5.28 -13.11
C ARG A 92 0.76 5.76 -13.72
N ARG A 93 1.50 6.62 -13.00
CA ARG A 93 2.77 7.18 -13.48
C ARG A 93 4.00 6.33 -13.14
N ASN A 94 3.97 5.51 -12.09
CA ASN A 94 5.17 4.81 -11.58
C ASN A 94 5.08 3.28 -11.58
N ALA A 95 3.89 2.69 -11.71
CA ALA A 95 3.67 1.23 -11.72
C ALA A 95 2.39 0.88 -12.51
N PRO A 96 2.38 1.09 -13.84
CA PRO A 96 1.18 1.00 -14.68
C PRO A 96 0.58 -0.41 -14.80
N GLY A 97 1.26 -1.45 -14.33
CA GLY A 97 0.80 -2.84 -14.37
C GLY A 97 0.10 -3.35 -13.11
N LEU A 98 0.00 -2.53 -12.06
CA LEU A 98 -0.66 -2.90 -10.78
C LEU A 98 -2.10 -2.38 -10.67
N LEU A 99 -2.62 -1.76 -11.72
CA LEU A 99 -4.02 -1.38 -11.84
C LEU A 99 -4.68 -2.32 -12.86
N LEU A 100 -5.27 -3.40 -12.37
CA LEU A 100 -6.24 -4.21 -13.10
C LEU A 100 -7.51 -4.31 -12.25
N PRO A 101 -8.67 -4.41 -12.92
CA PRO A 101 -9.89 -3.66 -12.63
C PRO A 101 -10.58 -4.01 -11.32
#